data_AF-A0A0K2YGW4-F1
#
_entry.id   AF-A0A0K2YGW4-F1
#
_cell.length_a   1.000
_cell.length_b   1.000
_cell.length_c   1.000
_cell.angle_alpha   90.00
_cell.angle_beta   90.00
_cell.angle_gamma   90.00
#
_symmetry.space_group_name_H-M   'P 1'
#
loop_
_entity.id
_entity.type
_entity.pdbx_description
1 polymer ?
#
loop_
_entity_poly.entity_id
_entity_poly.type
_entity_poly.pdbx_seq_one_letter_code
_entity_poly.pdbx_strand_id
1 'polypeptide(L)'
;MLALARTHAMDRTQFGKPVAGLQAVRHRLAETLVAIEGAEAALGLSDGDLRAMLAKAAAGQAALTAARHCRQVLGGIGFTAEHDLHRHVRPVLVPNGLLGAQGFGALRLASDFPSTT
;
A
#
# COMPACT_ATOMS: atom_id res chain seq x y z
N MET A 1 3.55 -0.18 -4.94
CA MET A 1 2.71 -1.41 -4.87
C MET A 1 1.59 -1.41 -5.92
N LEU A 2 0.65 -0.46 -5.90
CA LEU A 2 -0.49 -0.43 -6.81
C LEU A 2 -0.09 -0.48 -8.30
N ALA A 3 0.93 0.30 -8.70
CA ALA A 3 1.43 0.29 -10.08
C ALA A 3 1.98 -1.07 -10.54
N LEU A 4 2.69 -1.79 -9.66
CA LEU A 4 3.21 -3.14 -9.94
C LEU A 4 2.05 -4.12 -10.16
N ALA A 5 1.04 -4.08 -9.29
CA ALA A 5 -0.13 -4.94 -9.41
C ALA A 5 -0.99 -4.62 -10.64
N ARG A 6 -1.15 -3.35 -10.99
CA ARG A 6 -1.83 -2.94 -12.21
C ARG A 6 -1.10 -3.47 -13.45
N THR A 7 0.22 -3.29 -13.52
CA THR A 7 1.03 -3.77 -14.65
C THR A 7 0.90 -5.27 -14.81
N HIS A 8 1.11 -6.03 -13.71
CA HIS A 8 0.90 -7.48 -13.72
C HIS A 8 -0.52 -7.89 -14.18
N ALA A 9 -1.55 -7.15 -13.75
CA ALA A 9 -2.92 -7.46 -14.12
C ALA A 9 -3.24 -7.20 -15.60
N MET A 10 -2.56 -6.23 -16.22
CA MET A 10 -2.70 -5.94 -17.64
C MET A 10 -1.96 -6.97 -18.51
N ASP A 11 -0.76 -7.39 -18.08
CA ASP A 11 0.10 -8.28 -18.86
C ASP A 11 -0.33 -9.76 -18.76
N ARG A 12 -0.88 -10.16 -17.60
CA ARG A 12 -1.27 -11.54 -17.35
C ARG A 12 -2.61 -11.87 -18.00
N THR A 13 -2.61 -12.87 -18.87
CA THR A 13 -3.82 -13.42 -19.51
C THR A 13 -4.25 -14.72 -18.86
N GLN A 14 -5.52 -14.81 -18.44
CA GLN A 14 -6.16 -16.04 -17.96
C GLN A 14 -7.61 -16.08 -18.41
N PHE A 15 -8.19 -17.28 -18.58
CA PHE A 15 -9.57 -17.44 -19.06
C PHE A 15 -9.84 -16.68 -20.36
N GLY A 16 -8.84 -16.64 -21.26
CA GLY A 16 -8.94 -16.02 -22.58
C GLY A 16 -8.90 -14.48 -22.60
N LYS A 17 -8.58 -13.80 -21.49
CA LYS A 17 -8.47 -12.33 -21.45
C LYS A 17 -7.46 -11.85 -20.39
N PRO A 18 -6.99 -10.59 -20.45
CA PRO A 18 -6.22 -10.01 -19.36
C PRO A 18 -6.97 -10.12 -18.03
N VAL A 19 -6.27 -10.43 -16.95
CA VAL A 19 -6.89 -10.55 -15.61
C VAL A 19 -7.45 -9.21 -15.11
N ALA A 20 -6.95 -8.08 -15.64
CA ALA A 20 -7.56 -6.76 -15.46
C ALA A 20 -9.00 -6.66 -16.00
N GLY A 21 -9.44 -7.58 -16.86
CA GLY A 21 -10.83 -7.69 -17.31
C GLY A 21 -11.77 -8.34 -16.30
N LEU A 22 -11.26 -8.90 -15.20
CA LEU A 22 -12.03 -9.55 -14.15
C LEU A 22 -12.49 -8.52 -13.12
N GLN A 23 -13.80 -8.47 -12.82
CA GLN A 23 -14.39 -7.46 -11.91
C GLN A 23 -13.77 -7.52 -10.52
N ALA A 24 -13.50 -8.71 -9.98
CA ALA A 24 -12.85 -8.89 -8.68
C ALA A 24 -11.42 -8.27 -8.62
N VAL A 25 -10.67 -8.35 -9.73
CA VAL A 25 -9.32 -7.75 -9.82
C VAL A 25 -9.43 -6.23 -9.88
N ARG A 26 -10.31 -5.69 -10.74
CA ARG A 26 -10.53 -4.25 -10.86
C ARG A 26 -11.01 -3.64 -9.56
N HIS A 27 -11.95 -4.29 -8.88
CA HIS A 27 -12.51 -3.79 -7.63
C HIS A 27 -11.44 -3.70 -6.54
N ARG A 28 -10.61 -4.74 -6.37
CA ARG A 28 -9.49 -4.71 -5.43
C ARG A 28 -8.49 -3.58 -5.71
N LEU A 29 -8.16 -3.36 -6.98
CA LEU A 29 -7.25 -2.27 -7.37
C LEU A 29 -7.90 -0.88 -7.15
N ALA A 30 -9.20 -0.75 -7.41
CA ALA A 30 -9.96 0.47 -7.16
C ALA A 30 -10.07 0.78 -5.65
N GLU A 31 -10.44 -0.19 -4.82
CA GLU A 31 -10.46 -0.04 -3.35
C GLU A 31 -9.09 0.34 -2.80
N THR A 32 -8.02 -0.24 -3.35
CA THR A 32 -6.64 0.11 -2.99
C THR A 32 -6.33 1.57 -3.32
N LEU A 33 -6.73 2.03 -4.50
CA LEU A 33 -6.56 3.42 -4.90
C LEU A 33 -7.34 4.35 -3.99
N VAL A 34 -8.62 4.06 -3.72
CA VAL A 34 -9.45 4.85 -2.80
C VAL A 34 -8.83 4.96 -1.41
N ALA A 35 -8.26 3.86 -0.89
CA ALA A 35 -7.58 3.89 0.40
C ALA A 35 -6.33 4.78 0.39
N ILE A 36 -5.54 4.76 -0.69
CA ILE A 36 -4.35 5.63 -0.85
C ILE A 36 -4.77 7.10 -0.92
N GLU A 37 -5.71 7.43 -1.80
CA GLU A 37 -6.23 8.81 -1.97
C GLU A 37 -6.83 9.34 -0.66
N GLY A 38 -7.56 8.50 0.08
CA GLY A 38 -8.10 8.86 1.39
C GLY A 38 -7.01 9.15 2.43
N ALA A 39 -5.91 8.40 2.42
CA ALA A 39 -4.78 8.65 3.29
C ALA A 39 -4.00 9.93 2.90
N GLU A 40 -3.83 10.20 1.61
CA GLU A 40 -3.21 11.42 1.11
C GLU A 40 -4.05 12.66 1.44
N ALA A 41 -5.37 12.57 1.31
CA ALA A 41 -6.29 13.62 1.74
C ALA A 41 -6.19 13.88 3.25
N ALA A 42 -6.11 12.83 4.09
CA ALA A 42 -5.92 12.99 5.52
C ALA A 42 -4.58 13.66 5.86
N LEU A 43 -3.52 13.36 5.11
CA LEU A 43 -2.22 14.00 5.25
C LEU A 43 -2.27 15.49 4.90
N GLY A 44 -2.98 15.87 3.82
CA GLY A 44 -3.15 17.28 3.43
C GLY A 44 -3.89 18.12 4.48
N LEU A 45 -4.62 17.49 5.40
CA LEU A 45 -5.38 18.12 6.47
C LEU A 45 -4.72 17.99 7.86
N SER A 46 -3.45 17.56 7.91
CA SER A 46 -2.76 17.15 9.16
C SER A 46 -2.22 18.30 10.02
N ASP A 47 -3.04 19.33 10.27
CA ASP A 47 -2.65 20.44 11.13
C ASP A 47 -2.85 20.11 12.62
N GLY A 48 -1.76 20.14 13.40
CA GLY A 48 -1.73 19.78 14.82
C GLY A 48 -1.69 18.28 15.11
N ASP A 49 -1.34 17.96 16.36
CA ASP A 49 -0.97 16.60 16.78
C ASP A 49 -2.04 15.56 16.46
N LEU A 50 -3.31 15.81 16.84
CA LEU A 50 -4.40 14.85 16.62
C LEU A 50 -4.65 14.56 15.13
N ARG A 51 -4.53 15.56 14.25
CA ARG A 51 -4.76 15.36 12.82
C ARG A 51 -3.57 14.65 12.18
N ALA A 52 -2.35 14.94 12.61
CA ALA A 52 -1.16 14.18 12.24
C ALA A 52 -1.24 12.72 12.70
N MET A 53 -1.75 12.48 13.91
CA MET A 53 -2.03 11.16 14.47
C MET A 53 -2.98 10.35 13.57
N LEU A 54 -4.09 10.96 13.17
CA LEU A 54 -5.10 10.35 12.29
C LEU A 54 -4.58 10.10 10.88
N ALA A 55 -3.85 11.06 10.31
CA ALA A 55 -3.22 10.90 8.99
C ALA A 55 -2.24 9.72 8.97
N LYS A 56 -1.44 9.55 10.03
CA LYS A 56 -0.55 8.40 10.17
C LYS A 56 -1.31 7.08 10.24
N ALA A 57 -2.40 7.01 11.02
CA ALA A 57 -3.24 5.82 11.10
C ALA A 57 -3.88 5.48 9.75
N ALA A 58 -4.39 6.48 9.03
CA ALA A 58 -4.96 6.32 7.69
C ALA A 58 -3.92 5.79 6.69
N ALA A 59 -2.70 6.34 6.69
CA ALA A 59 -1.60 5.86 5.85
C ALA A 59 -1.22 4.42 6.18
N GLY A 60 -1.18 4.04 7.45
CA GLY A 60 -0.93 2.65 7.89
C GLY A 60 -2.00 1.68 7.38
N GLN A 61 -3.28 2.05 7.47
CA GLN A 61 -4.39 1.25 6.94
C GLN A 61 -4.36 1.14 5.41
N ALA A 62 -4.09 2.24 4.71
CA ALA A 62 -3.95 2.24 3.25
C ALA A 62 -2.80 1.33 2.79
N ALA A 63 -1.65 1.40 3.48
CA ALA A 63 -0.51 0.53 3.19
C ALA A 63 -0.85 -0.95 3.38
N LEU A 64 -1.54 -1.32 4.48
CA LEU A 64 -1.99 -2.68 4.73
C LEU A 64 -2.95 -3.19 3.65
N THR A 65 -3.93 -2.37 3.26
CA THR A 65 -4.87 -2.68 2.19
C THR A 65 -4.14 -2.89 0.87
N ALA A 66 -3.22 -1.98 0.51
CA ALA A 66 -2.41 -2.09 -0.68
C ALA A 66 -1.55 -3.37 -0.68
N ALA A 67 -0.89 -3.70 0.44
CA ALA A 67 -0.07 -4.90 0.56
C ALA A 67 -0.89 -6.17 0.36
N ARG A 68 -2.07 -6.28 1.00
CA ARG A 68 -2.97 -7.45 0.86
C ARG A 68 -3.51 -7.58 -0.55
N HIS A 69 -4.10 -6.51 -1.08
CA HIS A 69 -4.77 -6.54 -2.37
C HIS A 69 -3.79 -6.75 -3.52
N CYS A 70 -2.66 -6.02 -3.52
CA CYS A 70 -1.64 -6.19 -4.56
C CYS A 70 -1.07 -7.61 -4.55
N ARG A 71 -0.71 -8.14 -3.37
CA ARG A 71 -0.19 -9.52 -3.27
C ARG A 71 -1.19 -10.55 -3.80
N GLN A 72 -2.48 -10.36 -3.52
CA GLN A 72 -3.53 -11.23 -4.03
C GLN A 72 -3.72 -11.12 -5.56
N VAL A 73 -3.59 -9.92 -6.14
CA VAL A 73 -3.68 -9.70 -7.60
C VAL A 73 -2.51 -10.37 -8.33
N LEU A 74 -1.31 -10.33 -7.76
CA LEU A 74 -0.16 -11.05 -8.32
C LEU A 74 -0.30 -12.57 -8.19
N GLY A 75 -1.05 -13.05 -7.21
CA GLY A 75 -1.16 -14.48 -6.92
C GLY A 75 0.18 -15.04 -6.44
N GLY A 76 0.53 -16.26 -6.88
CA GLY A 76 1.73 -16.97 -6.39
C GLY A 76 3.01 -16.14 -6.40
N ILE A 77 3.32 -15.45 -7.50
CA ILE A 77 4.54 -14.63 -7.62
C ILE A 77 4.60 -13.49 -6.59
N GLY A 78 3.45 -12.99 -6.11
CA GLY A 78 3.39 -11.96 -5.08
C GLY A 78 3.81 -12.42 -3.68
N PHE A 79 3.94 -13.73 -3.47
CA PHE A 79 4.43 -14.32 -2.20
C PHE A 79 5.92 -14.68 -2.25
N THR A 80 6.54 -14.57 -3.42
CA THR A 80 7.92 -14.96 -3.66
C THR A 80 8.86 -13.75 -3.56
N ALA A 81 10.14 -13.96 -3.27
CA ALA A 81 11.14 -12.88 -3.19
C ALA A 81 11.63 -12.43 -4.58
N GLU A 82 11.28 -13.18 -5.62
CA GLU A 82 11.65 -13.00 -7.01
C GLU A 82 10.96 -11.80 -7.65
N HIS A 83 9.86 -11.32 -7.05
CA HIS A 83 9.15 -10.15 -7.52
C HIS A 83 9.26 -8.97 -6.55
N ASP A 84 9.43 -7.76 -7.09
CA ASP A 84 9.74 -6.53 -6.35
C ASP A 84 8.67 -6.13 -5.32
N LEU A 85 7.45 -6.65 -5.42
CA LEU A 85 6.40 -6.42 -4.43
C LEU A 85 6.84 -6.79 -3.01
N HIS A 86 7.65 -7.85 -2.84
CA HIS A 86 8.07 -8.29 -1.50
C HIS A 86 8.83 -7.20 -0.72
N ARG A 87 9.60 -6.35 -1.43
CA ARG A 87 10.36 -5.24 -0.85
C ARG A 87 9.45 -4.20 -0.20
N HIS A 88 8.24 -4.04 -0.74
CA HIS A 88 7.23 -3.11 -0.21
C HIS A 88 6.32 -3.75 0.83
N VAL A 89 6.02 -5.05 0.70
CA VAL A 89 5.08 -5.75 1.59
C VAL A 89 5.73 -6.08 2.94
N ARG A 90 7.00 -6.48 2.98
CA ARG A 90 7.69 -6.86 4.21
C ARG A 90 7.72 -5.71 5.24
N PRO A 91 8.07 -4.46 4.89
CA PRO A 91 8.01 -3.32 5.83
C PRO A 91 6.60 -2.84 6.15
N VAL A 92 5.55 -3.36 5.53
CA VAL A 92 4.17 -2.99 5.87
C VAL A 92 3.58 -4.00 6.87
N LEU A 93 3.93 -5.28 6.72
CA LEU A 93 3.44 -6.36 7.58
C LEU A 93 4.23 -6.48 8.90
N VAL A 94 5.53 -6.18 8.91
CA VAL A 94 6.38 -6.29 10.10
C VAL A 94 6.15 -5.14 11.11
N PRO A 95 6.12 -3.85 10.70
CA PRO A 95 5.96 -2.74 11.63
C PRO A 95 4.52 -2.56 12.14
N ASN A 96 3.50 -3.02 11.42
CA ASN A 96 2.13 -2.96 11.94
C ASN A 96 1.91 -3.85 13.17
N GLY A 97 2.72 -4.89 13.35
CA GLY A 97 2.72 -5.69 14.57
C GLY A 97 3.45 -5.01 15.75
N LEU A 98 4.37 -4.07 15.47
CA LEU A 98 5.20 -3.41 16.48
C LEU A 98 4.70 -2.02 16.88
N LEU A 99 4.08 -1.29 15.95
CA LEU A 99 3.57 0.06 16.18
C LEU A 99 2.05 0.10 16.30
N GLY A 100 1.37 -1.02 16.04
CA GLY A 100 -0.09 -1.11 16.00
C GLY A 100 -0.70 -0.20 14.93
N ALA A 101 -1.87 -0.58 14.43
CA ALA A 101 -2.72 0.40 13.76
C ALA A 101 -3.10 1.59 14.68
N GLN A 102 -2.88 1.45 15.99
CA GLN A 102 -3.34 2.34 17.05
C GLN A 102 -2.25 2.74 18.06
N GLY A 103 -0.98 2.31 17.89
CA GLY A 103 0.07 2.52 18.89
C GLY A 103 0.81 3.83 18.67
N PHE A 104 0.50 4.82 19.51
CA PHE A 104 1.28 6.05 19.61
C PHE A 104 2.68 5.77 20.16
N GLY A 105 3.71 6.21 19.43
CA GLY A 105 5.10 6.18 19.89
C GLY A 105 6.10 6.44 18.76
N ALA A 106 6.97 7.41 18.95
CA ALA A 106 7.90 7.95 17.97
C ALA A 106 8.94 6.95 17.47
N LEU A 107 9.22 6.97 16.16
CA LEU A 107 10.57 6.65 15.67
C LEU A 107 10.85 7.34 14.32
N ARG A 108 11.43 8.53 14.44
CA ARG A 108 12.52 9.08 13.64
C ARG A 108 13.04 8.19 12.50
N LEU A 109 12.55 8.44 11.29
CA LEU A 109 13.26 8.16 10.02
C LEU A 109 13.10 9.34 9.04
N ALA A 110 13.10 10.56 9.57
CA ALA A 110 13.24 11.79 8.79
C ALA A 110 14.67 12.37 8.87
N SER A 111 15.67 11.49 8.93
CA SER A 111 17.06 11.83 8.66
C SER A 111 17.54 10.89 7.56
N ASP A 112 17.19 11.22 6.32
CA ASP A 112 17.98 10.95 5.11
C ASP A 112 17.20 11.32 3.83
N PHE A 113 16.65 12.54 3.81
CA PHE A 113 16.44 13.23 2.53
C PHE A 113 17.46 14.38 2.48
N PRO A 114 18.49 14.29 1.62
CA PRO A 114 19.40 15.40 1.41
C PRO A 114 18.60 16.57 0.80
N SER A 115 18.60 17.69 1.53
CA SER A 115 18.20 18.99 1.01
C SER A 115 18.94 19.26 -0.29
N THR A 116 18.23 19.27 -1.41
CA THR A 116 18.79 19.75 -2.66
C THR A 116 17.76 20.62 -3.37
N THR A 117 18.03 21.93 -3.25
CA THR A 117 17.66 23.09 -4.09
C THR A 117 16.19 23.34 -4.41
#